data_AF-A0A832STB3-F1
#
_entry.id   AF-A0A832STB3-F1
#
_cell.length_a   1.000
_cell.length_b   1.000
_cell.length_c   1.000
_cell.angle_alpha   90.00
_cell.angle_beta   90.00
_cell.angle_gamma   90.00
#
_symmetry.space_group_name_H-M   'P 1'
#
loop_
_entity.id
_entity.type
_entity.pdbx_description
1 polymer ?
#
loop_
_entity_poly.entity_id
_entity_poly.type
_entity_poly.pdbx_seq_one_letter_code
_entity_poly.pdbx_strand_id
1 'polypeptide(L)'
;METSIMDLVNFLKQERRDTTITKYMNIISQVCKFGQRKGLIKALPNIPTFSRINEEVPPYFPKDIRAIRNQIMEEYRKTEDRFFLMMYDYIGFLSALKINRAGLNSLSVQKFQFKETRDDNYPIPIVKCTLHNTKNKKRIADVLEPWFVDQYYPKLIKCNSDDYIFMPEEKNRSKLYERIRKNFVRISSELGLYEFNGKTRPMYSIRHMNALKL
;
A
#
# COMPACT_ATOMS: atom_id res chain seq x y z
N MET A 1 -13.58 -39.55 -2.16
CA MET A 1 -12.79 -38.35 -2.49
C MET A 1 -13.53 -37.06 -2.11
N GLU A 2 -14.87 -37.03 -2.14
CA GLU A 2 -15.67 -35.88 -1.65
C GLU A 2 -15.47 -35.55 -0.17
N THR A 3 -15.20 -36.56 0.67
CA THR A 3 -14.99 -36.37 2.12
C THR A 3 -13.69 -35.67 2.46
N SER A 4 -12.58 -36.02 1.78
CA SER A 4 -11.24 -35.54 2.15
C SER A 4 -11.05 -34.03 2.04
N ILE A 5 -11.72 -33.37 1.08
CA ILE A 5 -11.66 -31.89 0.97
C ILE A 5 -12.43 -31.25 2.11
N MET A 6 -13.61 -31.76 2.44
CA MET A 6 -14.41 -31.21 3.54
C MET A 6 -13.76 -31.47 4.90
N ASP A 7 -13.11 -32.63 5.09
CA ASP A 7 -12.34 -32.95 6.28
C ASP A 7 -11.18 -31.96 6.46
N LEU A 8 -10.45 -31.66 5.37
CA LEU A 8 -9.40 -30.65 5.37
C LEU A 8 -9.93 -29.26 5.69
N VAL A 9 -11.07 -28.87 5.11
CA VAL A 9 -11.70 -27.57 5.41
C VAL A 9 -12.11 -27.47 6.87
N ASN A 10 -12.72 -28.52 7.42
CA ASN A 10 -13.16 -28.58 8.81
C ASN A 10 -11.98 -28.52 9.78
N PHE A 11 -10.89 -29.25 9.48
CA PHE A 11 -9.65 -29.15 10.23
C PHE A 11 -9.08 -27.72 10.19
N LEU A 12 -8.96 -27.13 9.00
CA LEU A 12 -8.41 -25.78 8.85
C LEU A 12 -9.24 -24.70 9.56
N LYS A 13 -10.57 -24.87 9.66
CA LYS A 13 -11.46 -23.95 10.38
C LYS A 13 -11.15 -23.87 11.88
N GLN A 14 -10.48 -24.86 12.45
CA GLN A 14 -10.08 -24.85 13.86
C GLN A 14 -8.94 -23.86 14.13
N GLU A 15 -8.10 -23.56 13.12
CA GLU A 15 -6.88 -22.78 13.31
C GLU A 15 -6.76 -21.55 12.41
N ARG A 16 -7.54 -21.48 11.31
CA ARG A 16 -7.34 -20.52 10.23
C ARG A 16 -8.61 -19.73 9.95
N ARG A 17 -8.41 -18.45 9.62
CA ARG A 17 -9.46 -17.59 9.06
C ARG A 17 -9.91 -18.10 7.69
N ASP A 18 -11.20 -17.95 7.40
CA ASP A 18 -11.82 -18.39 6.14
C ASP A 18 -11.12 -17.82 4.88
N THR A 19 -10.59 -16.60 4.95
CA THR A 19 -9.83 -16.00 3.83
C THR A 19 -8.54 -16.76 3.51
N THR A 20 -7.89 -17.34 4.52
CA THR A 20 -6.71 -18.21 4.35
C THR A 20 -7.12 -19.55 3.77
N ILE A 21 -8.18 -20.16 4.30
CA ILE A 21 -8.72 -21.44 3.81
C ILE A 21 -9.10 -21.33 2.33
N THR A 22 -9.78 -20.24 1.96
CA THR A 22 -10.12 -19.93 0.56
C THR A 22 -8.90 -19.90 -0.36
N LYS A 23 -7.77 -19.31 0.10
CA LYS A 23 -6.52 -19.30 -0.68
C LYS A 23 -5.95 -20.69 -0.86
N TYR A 24 -5.92 -21.50 0.20
CA TYR A 24 -5.45 -22.89 0.12
C TYR A 24 -6.30 -23.71 -0.84
N MET A 25 -7.62 -23.62 -0.75
CA MET A 25 -8.55 -24.31 -1.65
C MET A 25 -8.39 -23.86 -3.11
N ASN A 26 -8.11 -22.57 -3.35
CA ASN A 26 -7.79 -22.08 -4.69
C ASN A 26 -6.49 -22.68 -5.25
N ILE A 27 -5.44 -22.81 -4.43
CA ILE A 27 -4.18 -23.44 -4.86
C ILE A 27 -4.41 -24.93 -5.18
N ILE A 28 -5.11 -25.65 -4.30
CA ILE A 28 -5.45 -27.06 -4.52
C ILE A 28 -6.25 -27.22 -5.81
N SER A 29 -7.24 -26.35 -6.06
CA SER A 29 -8.00 -26.33 -7.31
C SER A 29 -7.09 -26.17 -8.54
N GLN A 30 -6.11 -25.27 -8.48
CA GLN A 30 -5.18 -25.05 -9.58
C GLN A 30 -4.26 -26.24 -9.82
N VAL A 31 -3.76 -26.88 -8.76
CA VAL A 31 -2.92 -28.09 -8.84
C VAL A 31 -3.70 -29.24 -9.46
N CYS A 32 -4.92 -29.51 -8.99
CA CYS A 32 -5.77 -30.56 -9.55
C CYS A 32 -6.11 -30.29 -11.03
N LYS A 33 -6.47 -29.05 -11.39
CA LYS A 33 -6.69 -28.65 -12.78
C LYS A 33 -5.45 -28.86 -13.65
N PHE A 34 -4.26 -28.59 -13.12
CA PHE A 34 -3.01 -28.87 -13.82
C PHE A 34 -2.80 -30.37 -14.03
N GLY A 35 -2.97 -31.19 -12.98
CA GLY A 35 -2.86 -32.64 -13.06
C GLY A 35 -3.84 -33.25 -14.06
N GLN A 36 -5.07 -32.77 -14.10
CA GLN A 36 -6.09 -33.24 -15.04
C GLN A 36 -5.70 -32.94 -16.48
N ARG A 37 -5.23 -31.71 -16.77
CA ARG A 37 -4.73 -31.34 -18.10
C ARG A 37 -3.52 -32.18 -18.56
N LYS A 38 -2.75 -32.70 -17.61
CA LYS A 38 -1.60 -33.58 -17.88
C LYS A 38 -1.98 -35.07 -17.93
N GLY A 39 -3.26 -35.42 -17.77
CA GLY A 39 -3.72 -36.81 -17.74
C GLY A 39 -3.33 -37.57 -16.47
N LEU A 40 -2.81 -36.88 -15.44
CA LEU A 40 -2.34 -37.49 -14.19
C LEU A 40 -3.49 -37.80 -13.22
N ILE A 41 -4.62 -37.09 -13.34
CA ILE A 41 -5.83 -37.36 -12.57
C ILE A 41 -7.05 -37.35 -13.48
N LYS A 42 -8.01 -38.25 -13.21
CA LYS A 42 -9.22 -38.43 -14.05
C LYS A 42 -10.35 -37.46 -13.69
N ALA A 43 -10.51 -37.15 -12.41
CA ALA A 43 -11.60 -36.31 -11.90
C ALA A 43 -11.04 -35.20 -11.00
N LEU A 44 -11.71 -34.04 -11.02
CA LEU A 44 -11.42 -32.94 -10.10
C LEU A 44 -12.15 -33.15 -8.78
N PRO A 45 -11.53 -32.82 -7.64
CA PRO A 45 -12.24 -32.82 -6.37
C PRO A 45 -13.30 -31.71 -6.35
N ASN A 46 -14.41 -31.98 -5.67
CA ASN A 46 -15.43 -30.97 -5.39
C ASN A 46 -14.89 -30.02 -4.31
N ILE A 47 -14.58 -28.78 -4.69
CA ILE A 47 -14.03 -27.78 -3.79
C ILE A 47 -15.14 -26.80 -3.43
N PRO A 48 -15.49 -26.63 -2.14
CA PRO A 48 -16.55 -25.74 -1.73
C PRO A 48 -16.22 -24.29 -2.10
N THR A 49 -17.24 -23.55 -2.51
CA THR A 49 -17.14 -22.10 -2.71
C THR A 49 -17.27 -21.40 -1.36
N PHE A 50 -16.30 -20.54 -1.06
CA PHE A 50 -16.32 -19.72 0.15
C PHE A 50 -16.84 -18.33 -0.19
N SER A 51 -17.73 -17.79 0.64
CA SER A 51 -18.12 -16.38 0.57
C SER A 51 -16.88 -15.52 0.78
N ARG A 52 -16.66 -14.52 -0.09
CA ARG A 52 -15.64 -13.50 0.16
C ARG A 52 -16.01 -12.73 1.40
N ILE A 53 -15.28 -12.95 2.49
CA ILE A 53 -15.33 -12.05 3.65
C ILE A 53 -14.49 -10.82 3.29
N ASN A 54 -15.14 -9.81 2.71
CA ASN A 54 -14.54 -8.49 2.55
C ASN A 54 -14.71 -7.76 3.89
N GLU A 55 -13.82 -8.03 4.85
CA GLU A 55 -13.76 -7.17 6.01
C GLU A 55 -13.30 -5.77 5.56
N GLU A 56 -14.10 -4.77 5.90
CA GLU A 56 -13.71 -3.38 5.70
C GLU A 56 -12.43 -3.09 6.49
N VAL A 57 -11.44 -2.53 5.79
CA VAL A 57 -10.18 -2.08 6.40
C VAL A 57 -10.40 -0.65 6.89
N PRO A 58 -10.31 -0.40 8.20
CA PRO A 58 -10.57 0.93 8.72
C PRO A 58 -9.55 1.94 8.17
N PRO A 59 -10.02 3.10 7.69
CA PRO A 59 -9.14 4.13 7.15
C PRO A 59 -8.42 4.89 8.28
N TYR A 60 -7.39 5.62 7.89
CA TYR A 60 -6.90 6.73 8.69
C TYR A 60 -7.69 7.99 8.36
N PHE A 61 -8.04 8.78 9.38
CA PHE A 61 -8.64 10.08 9.16
C PHE A 61 -7.56 11.15 8.94
N PRO A 62 -7.88 12.30 8.32
CA PRO A 62 -6.91 13.37 8.11
C PRO A 62 -6.20 13.84 9.40
N LYS A 63 -6.92 13.83 10.53
CA LYS A 63 -6.34 14.15 11.85
C LYS A 63 -5.30 13.12 12.30
N ASP A 64 -5.54 11.83 12.02
CA ASP A 64 -4.64 10.74 12.39
C ASP A 64 -3.34 10.84 11.58
N ILE A 65 -3.45 11.09 10.27
CA ILE A 65 -2.30 11.30 9.39
C ILE A 65 -1.48 12.50 9.83
N ARG A 66 -2.13 13.62 10.21
CA ARG A 66 -1.42 14.78 10.75
C ARG A 66 -0.68 14.44 12.04
N ALA A 67 -1.31 13.73 12.97
CA ALA A 67 -0.66 13.33 14.22
C ALA A 67 0.57 12.43 13.97
N ILE A 68 0.44 11.42 13.10
CA ILE A 68 1.56 10.54 12.71
C ILE A 68 2.68 11.34 12.07
N ARG A 69 2.36 12.23 11.12
CA ARG A 69 3.36 13.08 10.44
C ARG A 69 4.06 14.03 11.42
N ASN A 70 3.34 14.63 12.35
CA ASN A 70 3.93 15.48 13.38
C ASN A 70 4.89 14.70 14.28
N GLN A 71 4.53 13.48 14.68
CA GLN A 71 5.42 12.63 15.47
C GLN A 71 6.68 12.22 14.68
N ILE A 72 6.57 11.92 13.39
CA ILE A 72 7.74 11.67 12.53
C ILE A 72 8.68 12.88 12.48
N MET A 73 8.14 14.11 12.40
CA MET A 73 8.96 15.32 12.45
C MET A 73 9.64 15.50 13.81
N GLU A 74 9.00 15.09 14.90
CA GLU A 74 9.59 15.12 16.23
C GLU A 74 10.74 14.11 16.38
N GLU A 75 10.59 12.90 15.82
CA GLU A 75 11.69 11.93 15.72
C GLU A 75 12.87 12.49 14.94
N TYR A 76 12.62 13.21 13.83
CA TYR A 76 13.66 13.94 13.12
C TYR A 76 14.34 14.99 14.01
N ARG A 77 13.59 15.83 14.72
CA ARG A 77 14.18 16.86 15.60
C ARG A 77 15.07 16.28 16.69
N LYS A 78 14.74 15.08 17.19
CA LYS A 78 15.51 14.40 18.24
C LYS A 78 16.76 13.70 17.73
N THR A 79 16.71 13.17 16.50
CA THR A 79 17.76 12.28 15.96
C THR A 79 18.59 12.91 14.85
N GLU A 80 18.08 13.97 14.24
CA GLU A 80 18.56 14.59 13.00
C GLU A 80 18.68 13.61 11.80
N ASP A 81 18.09 12.42 11.90
CA ASP A 81 18.15 11.42 10.85
C ASP A 81 17.21 11.78 9.69
N ARG A 82 17.81 12.12 8.54
CA ARG A 82 17.11 12.48 7.29
C ARG A 82 16.13 11.41 6.81
N PHE A 83 16.25 10.16 7.25
CA PHE A 83 15.25 9.13 7.04
C PHE A 83 13.85 9.58 7.49
N PHE A 84 13.73 10.24 8.65
CA PHE A 84 12.43 10.68 9.16
C PHE A 84 11.85 11.83 8.34
N LEU A 85 12.67 12.76 7.83
CA LEU A 85 12.20 13.77 6.88
C LEU A 85 11.64 13.12 5.61
N MET A 86 12.35 12.15 5.05
CA MET A 86 11.86 11.41 3.87
C MET A 86 10.59 10.65 4.19
N MET A 87 10.51 9.98 5.34
CA MET A 87 9.31 9.25 5.77
C MET A 87 8.12 10.20 5.92
N TYR A 88 8.32 11.39 6.48
CA TYR A 88 7.29 12.43 6.60
C TYR A 88 6.72 12.84 5.24
N ASP A 89 7.61 13.06 4.26
CA ASP A 89 7.23 13.41 2.88
C ASP A 89 6.54 12.25 2.18
N TYR A 90 7.01 11.02 2.39
CA TYR A 90 6.44 9.81 1.82
C TYR A 90 5.02 9.53 2.32
N ILE A 91 4.77 9.67 3.64
CA ILE A 91 3.41 9.54 4.20
C ILE A 91 2.50 10.65 3.67
N GLY A 92 3.02 11.86 3.48
CA GLY A 92 2.31 12.95 2.79
C GLY A 92 1.91 12.56 1.37
N PHE A 93 2.85 12.00 0.60
CA PHE A 93 2.63 11.57 -0.78
C PHE A 93 1.62 10.42 -0.89
N LEU A 94 1.65 9.45 0.02
CA LEU A 94 0.64 8.38 0.09
C LEU A 94 -0.77 8.93 0.34
N SER A 95 -0.88 10.01 1.09
CA SER A 95 -2.15 10.67 1.41
C SER A 95 -2.65 11.56 0.26
N ALA A 96 -1.73 12.21 -0.46
CA ALA A 96 -2.00 13.17 -1.52
C ALA A 96 -2.31 12.56 -2.89
N LEU A 97 -1.92 11.32 -3.16
CA LEU A 97 -2.18 10.63 -4.43
C LEU A 97 -3.24 9.54 -4.23
N LYS A 98 -4.48 9.74 -4.70
CA LYS A 98 -5.62 8.88 -4.34
C LYS A 98 -5.48 7.44 -4.84
N ILE A 99 -4.85 7.25 -5.99
CA ILE A 99 -4.58 5.92 -6.56
C ILE A 99 -3.48 5.15 -5.82
N ASN A 100 -2.75 5.79 -4.91
CA ASN A 100 -1.48 5.27 -4.41
C ASN A 100 -1.67 4.03 -3.51
N ARG A 101 -0.65 3.18 -3.44
CA ARG A 101 -0.58 2.07 -2.49
C ARG A 101 0.77 2.13 -1.83
N ALA A 102 0.79 2.12 -0.50
CA ALA A 102 2.00 1.90 0.26
C ALA A 102 2.74 0.65 -0.26
N GLY A 103 3.95 0.83 -0.79
CA GLY A 103 4.75 -0.25 -1.35
C GLY A 103 5.99 0.23 -2.10
N LEU A 104 6.68 -0.70 -2.74
CA LEU A 104 7.88 -0.40 -3.52
C LEU A 104 7.59 0.51 -4.71
N ASN A 105 6.46 0.32 -5.41
CA ASN A 105 6.13 1.12 -6.58
C ASN A 105 5.93 2.61 -6.23
N SER A 106 5.34 2.91 -5.08
CA SER A 106 5.12 4.29 -4.62
C SER A 106 6.37 4.90 -4.03
N LEU A 107 7.19 4.09 -3.34
CA LEU A 107 8.45 4.52 -2.76
C LEU A 107 9.51 4.79 -3.84
N SER A 108 9.46 4.05 -4.95
CA SER A 108 10.45 4.11 -6.04
C SER A 108 9.99 4.97 -7.22
N VAL A 109 9.14 5.97 -6.97
CA VAL A 109 8.77 6.92 -8.02
C VAL A 109 9.94 7.85 -8.35
N GLN A 110 10.15 8.08 -9.64
CA GLN A 110 11.21 8.90 -10.20
C GLN A 110 10.65 10.22 -10.73
N LYS A 111 11.51 11.24 -10.86
CA LYS A 111 11.11 12.58 -11.31
C LYS A 111 10.37 12.59 -12.65
N PHE A 112 10.80 11.83 -13.65
CA PHE A 112 10.13 11.79 -14.96
C PHE A 112 8.67 11.33 -14.91
N GLN A 113 8.26 10.65 -13.82
CA GLN A 113 6.88 10.19 -13.64
C GLN A 113 5.92 11.32 -13.26
N PHE A 114 6.45 12.51 -12.96
CA PHE A 114 5.68 13.71 -12.63
C PHE A 114 5.59 14.62 -13.85
N LYS A 115 4.38 15.12 -14.12
CA LYS A 115 4.13 16.11 -15.17
C LYS A 115 3.38 17.28 -14.57
N GLU A 116 3.95 18.47 -14.79
CA GLU A 116 3.37 19.74 -14.36
C GLU A 116 2.55 20.34 -15.51
N THR A 117 1.43 20.95 -15.18
CA THR A 117 0.61 21.74 -16.10
C THR A 117 0.21 23.01 -15.38
N ARG A 118 0.47 24.17 -16.00
CA ARG A 118 0.06 25.46 -15.48
C ARG A 118 -1.31 25.83 -16.03
N ASP A 119 -2.13 26.42 -15.18
CA ASP A 119 -3.42 27.01 -15.51
C ASP A 119 -3.36 28.44 -15.00
N ASP A 120 -3.65 29.42 -15.84
CA ASP A 120 -3.57 30.85 -15.49
C ASP A 120 -4.55 31.23 -14.36
N ASN A 121 -5.59 30.40 -14.14
CA ASN A 121 -6.57 30.59 -13.07
C ASN A 121 -6.17 29.92 -11.75
N TYR A 122 -5.05 29.19 -11.70
CA TYR A 122 -4.63 28.45 -10.51
C TYR A 122 -3.22 28.90 -10.04
N PRO A 123 -3.05 29.30 -8.77
CA PRO A 123 -1.79 29.89 -8.29
C PRO A 123 -0.64 28.86 -8.20
N ILE A 124 -0.97 27.56 -8.21
CA ILE A 124 -0.01 26.46 -8.13
C ILE A 124 -0.17 25.53 -9.33
N PRO A 125 0.90 24.87 -9.79
CA PRO A 125 0.80 23.95 -10.92
C PRO A 125 -0.07 22.72 -10.58
N ILE A 126 -0.79 22.22 -11.57
CA ILE A 126 -1.45 20.91 -11.50
C ILE A 126 -0.39 19.85 -11.75
N VAL A 127 -0.11 19.02 -10.74
CA VAL A 127 0.92 17.98 -10.83
C VAL A 127 0.28 16.60 -10.94
N LYS A 128 0.54 15.92 -12.06
CA LYS A 128 0.13 14.54 -12.30
C LYS A 128 1.28 13.57 -12.05
N CYS A 129 1.05 12.54 -11.25
CA CYS A 129 1.99 11.45 -11.04
C CYS A 129 1.51 10.19 -11.78
N THR A 130 2.40 9.56 -12.56
CA THR A 130 2.10 8.32 -13.28
C THR A 130 2.81 7.14 -12.62
N LEU A 131 2.07 6.22 -11.99
CA LEU A 131 2.62 5.00 -11.40
C LEU A 131 2.75 3.90 -12.46
N HIS A 132 3.97 3.41 -12.64
CA HIS A 132 4.27 2.30 -13.54
C HIS A 132 4.02 0.98 -12.79
N ASN A 133 2.98 0.23 -13.17
CA ASN A 133 2.78 -1.13 -12.66
C ASN A 133 3.79 -2.09 -13.29
N THR A 134 4.10 -3.17 -12.56
CA THR A 134 4.92 -4.28 -13.05
C THR A 134 4.28 -4.96 -14.26
N LYS A 135 5.07 -5.13 -15.34
CA LYS A 135 4.92 -5.90 -16.60
C LYS A 135 3.57 -5.95 -17.35
N ASN A 136 2.39 -6.05 -16.70
CA ASN A 136 1.14 -6.45 -17.36
C ASN A 136 -0.11 -5.57 -17.06
N LYS A 137 0.02 -4.30 -16.64
CA LYS A 137 -1.14 -3.40 -16.46
C LYS A 137 -0.93 -2.02 -17.07
N LYS A 138 -2.02 -1.40 -17.52
CA LYS A 138 -2.06 0.01 -17.97
C LYS A 138 -1.44 0.92 -16.89
N ARG A 139 -0.66 1.90 -17.32
CA ARG A 139 -0.14 2.98 -16.46
C ARG A 139 -1.33 3.66 -15.80
N ILE A 140 -1.26 3.88 -14.48
CA ILE A 140 -2.31 4.57 -13.74
C ILE A 140 -1.72 5.92 -13.34
N ALA A 141 -2.42 7.00 -13.69
CA ALA A 141 -2.01 8.35 -13.34
C ALA A 141 -3.14 9.04 -12.58
N ASP A 142 -2.76 9.92 -11.68
CA ASP A 142 -3.70 10.75 -10.92
C ASP A 142 -3.01 12.07 -10.55
N VAL A 143 -3.83 13.06 -10.19
CA VAL A 143 -3.38 14.39 -9.79
C VAL A 143 -3.08 14.40 -8.29
N LEU A 144 -1.98 15.05 -7.91
CA LEU A 144 -1.64 15.27 -6.51
C LEU A 144 -2.53 16.35 -5.91
N GLU A 145 -2.92 16.16 -4.65
CA GLU A 145 -3.65 17.18 -3.90
C GLU A 145 -2.88 18.52 -3.84
N PRO A 146 -3.56 19.68 -4.03
CA PRO A 146 -2.97 21.01 -4.02
C PRO A 146 -2.03 21.31 -2.86
N TRP A 147 -2.43 20.95 -1.63
CA TRP A 147 -1.63 21.19 -0.42
C TRP A 147 -0.27 20.48 -0.46
N PHE A 148 -0.19 19.33 -1.13
CA PHE A 148 1.06 18.59 -1.24
C PHE A 148 1.98 19.22 -2.27
N VAL A 149 1.39 19.68 -3.38
CA VAL A 149 2.10 20.39 -4.43
C VAL A 149 2.72 21.68 -3.88
N ASP A 150 1.94 22.49 -3.17
CA ASP A 150 2.41 23.76 -2.63
C ASP A 150 3.57 23.58 -1.64
N GLN A 151 3.41 22.66 -0.68
CA GLN A 151 4.32 22.57 0.47
C GLN A 151 5.54 21.65 0.26
N TYR A 152 5.41 20.57 -0.52
CA TYR A 152 6.41 19.49 -0.53
C TYR A 152 6.99 19.21 -1.92
N TYR A 153 6.22 19.37 -2.98
CA TYR A 153 6.67 19.00 -4.30
C TYR A 153 7.92 19.78 -4.79
N PRO A 154 8.06 21.12 -4.57
CA PRO A 154 9.24 21.88 -5.01
C PRO A 154 10.57 21.37 -4.44
N LYS A 155 10.58 20.78 -3.24
CA LYS A 155 11.80 20.20 -2.67
C LYS A 155 12.08 18.78 -3.17
N LEU A 156 11.03 17.99 -3.42
CA LEU A 156 11.16 16.58 -3.83
C LEU A 156 11.65 16.45 -5.28
N ILE A 157 11.37 17.44 -6.13
CA ILE A 157 11.71 17.41 -7.56
C ILE A 157 13.12 17.96 -7.87
N LYS A 158 13.86 18.40 -6.85
CA LYS A 158 15.27 18.84 -6.92
C LYS A 158 16.23 17.65 -7.05
N CYS A 159 16.00 16.81 -8.05
CA CYS A 159 16.80 15.64 -8.39
C CYS A 159 16.89 15.50 -9.92
N ASN A 160 17.74 14.58 -10.40
CA ASN A 160 17.79 14.28 -11.84
C ASN A 160 16.54 13.52 -12.27
N SER A 161 16.29 13.51 -13.58
CA SER A 161 15.07 12.91 -14.17
C SER A 161 14.83 11.46 -13.72
N ASP A 162 15.91 10.68 -13.63
CA ASP A 162 15.85 9.24 -13.37
C ASP A 162 16.12 8.88 -11.90
N ASP A 163 16.30 9.89 -11.03
CA ASP A 163 16.49 9.67 -9.61
C ASP A 163 15.16 9.39 -8.91
N TYR A 164 15.20 8.55 -7.88
CA TYR A 164 14.06 8.40 -6.97
C TYR A 164 13.85 9.71 -6.19
N ILE A 165 12.61 10.16 -6.06
CA ILE A 165 12.34 11.41 -5.32
C ILE A 165 12.46 11.23 -3.80
N PHE A 166 12.38 9.99 -3.31
CA PHE A 166 12.53 9.64 -1.89
C PHE A 166 13.85 8.92 -1.66
N MET A 167 14.79 9.56 -0.98
CA MET A 167 16.10 9.00 -0.62
C MET A 167 16.82 8.39 -1.85
N PRO A 168 17.17 9.21 -2.88
CA PRO A 168 17.79 8.74 -4.12
C PRO A 168 19.09 7.96 -3.92
N GLU A 169 19.81 8.25 -2.84
CA GLU A 169 21.06 7.59 -2.45
C GLU A 169 20.87 6.12 -2.02
N GLU A 170 19.66 5.73 -1.58
CA GLU A 170 19.38 4.38 -1.11
C GLU A 170 18.84 3.49 -2.24
N LYS A 171 19.73 2.67 -2.79
CA LYS A 171 19.43 1.71 -3.86
C LYS A 171 18.61 0.52 -3.37
N ASN A 172 18.76 0.10 -2.10
CA ASN A 172 18.02 -1.02 -1.55
C ASN A 172 16.62 -0.60 -1.09
N ARG A 173 15.70 -0.48 -2.07
CA ARG A 173 14.32 -0.03 -1.85
C ARG A 173 13.53 -0.94 -0.92
N SER A 174 13.80 -2.24 -0.93
CA SER A 174 13.17 -3.21 -0.02
C SER A 174 13.57 -2.98 1.44
N LYS A 175 14.86 -2.78 1.70
CA LYS A 175 15.37 -2.44 3.04
C LYS A 175 14.78 -1.11 3.51
N LEU A 176 14.74 -0.10 2.65
CA LEU A 176 14.15 1.20 2.95
C LEU A 176 12.66 1.07 3.30
N TYR A 177 11.90 0.33 2.50
CA TYR A 177 10.47 0.11 2.74
C TYR A 177 10.21 -0.62 4.05
N GLU A 178 10.99 -1.64 4.40
CA GLU A 178 10.87 -2.31 5.70
C GLU A 178 11.19 -1.39 6.87
N ARG A 179 12.17 -0.48 6.72
CA ARG A 179 12.46 0.55 7.72
C ARG A 179 11.29 1.51 7.91
N ILE A 180 10.66 1.96 6.81
CA ILE A 180 9.44 2.78 6.83
C ILE A 180 8.31 2.02 7.52
N ARG A 181 8.06 0.78 7.12
CA ARG A 181 6.98 -0.06 7.67
C ARG A 181 7.12 -0.23 9.18
N LYS A 182 8.31 -0.58 9.67
CA LYS A 182 8.56 -0.76 11.11
C LYS A 182 8.35 0.53 11.89
N ASN A 183 8.90 1.65 11.41
CA ASN A 183 8.72 2.94 12.08
C ASN A 183 7.27 3.44 12.03
N PHE A 184 6.56 3.21 10.93
CA PHE A 184 5.14 3.55 10.84
C PHE A 184 4.33 2.80 11.87
N VAL A 185 4.52 1.48 11.98
CA VAL A 185 3.82 0.65 12.98
C VAL A 185 4.17 1.12 14.39
N ARG A 186 5.45 1.36 14.70
CA ARG A 186 5.88 1.87 16.00
C ARG A 186 5.19 3.19 16.35
N ILE A 187 5.38 4.21 15.52
CA ILE A 187 4.87 5.57 15.75
C ILE A 187 3.34 5.58 15.85
N SER A 188 2.65 4.91 14.92
CA SER A 188 1.19 4.85 14.97
C SER A 188 0.67 4.07 16.18
N SER A 189 1.40 3.06 16.67
CA SER A 189 1.04 2.32 17.89
C SER A 189 1.25 3.18 19.13
N GLU A 190 2.38 3.90 19.22
CA GLU A 190 2.68 4.83 20.32
C GLU A 190 1.64 5.94 20.44
N LEU A 191 1.07 6.38 19.31
CA LEU A 191 -0.02 7.36 19.27
C LEU A 191 -1.42 6.76 19.54
N GLY A 192 -1.54 5.43 19.72
CA GLY A 192 -2.83 4.75 19.86
C GLY A 192 -3.67 4.77 18.57
N LEU A 193 -3.05 4.99 17.41
CA LEU A 193 -3.69 5.10 16.10
C LEU A 193 -3.55 3.84 15.25
N TYR A 194 -2.64 2.93 15.57
CA TYR A 194 -2.47 1.72 14.77
C TYR A 194 -3.68 0.78 14.83
N GLU A 195 -4.41 0.78 15.93
CA GLU A 195 -5.65 -0.01 16.09
C GLU A 195 -6.87 0.91 16.12
N PHE A 196 -7.97 0.44 15.53
CA PHE A 196 -9.25 1.14 15.52
C PHE A 196 -10.38 0.13 15.54
N ASN A 197 -11.25 0.20 16.55
CA ASN A 197 -12.36 -0.73 16.77
C ASN A 197 -11.92 -2.21 16.70
N GLY A 198 -10.82 -2.55 17.37
CA GLY A 198 -10.28 -3.93 17.43
C GLY A 198 -9.62 -4.41 16.13
N LYS A 199 -9.39 -3.53 15.15
CA LYS A 199 -8.73 -3.85 13.88
C LYS A 199 -7.47 -3.02 13.68
N THR A 200 -6.42 -3.66 13.19
CA THR A 200 -5.17 -2.98 12.81
C THR A 200 -5.35 -2.16 11.52
N ARG A 201 -4.72 -0.99 11.47
CA ARG A 201 -4.65 -0.08 10.33
C ARG A 201 -3.21 -0.08 9.78
N PRO A 202 -2.84 -1.02 8.89
CA PRO A 202 -1.52 -0.98 8.25
C PRO A 202 -1.34 0.31 7.42
N MET A 203 -0.11 0.66 7.05
CA MET A 203 0.17 1.83 6.18
C MET A 203 -0.63 1.82 4.87
N TYR A 204 -1.05 0.63 4.40
CA TYR A 204 -1.96 0.48 3.27
C TYR A 204 -3.33 1.15 3.50
N SER A 205 -3.82 1.23 4.74
CA SER A 205 -5.07 1.89 5.13
C SER A 205 -5.10 3.38 4.81
N ILE A 206 -3.95 4.03 4.63
CA ILE A 206 -3.88 5.45 4.23
C ILE A 206 -4.62 5.68 2.90
N ARG A 207 -4.52 4.73 1.96
CA ARG A 207 -5.23 4.81 0.67
C ARG A 207 -6.74 4.93 0.85
N HIS A 208 -7.28 4.30 1.90
CA HIS A 208 -8.72 4.27 2.16
C HIS A 208 -9.25 5.59 2.72
N MET A 209 -8.38 6.53 3.13
CA MET A 209 -8.77 7.89 3.55
C MET A 209 -9.59 8.60 2.47
N ASN A 210 -9.21 8.44 1.20
CA ASN A 210 -9.84 9.12 0.07
C ASN A 210 -11.12 8.42 -0.43
N ALA A 211 -11.44 7.24 0.10
CA ALA A 211 -12.63 6.47 -0.25
C ALA A 211 -13.79 6.68 0.75
N LEU A 212 -13.57 7.49 1.79
CA LEU A 212 -14.62 7.93 2.70
C LEU A 212 -15.59 8.82 1.91
N LYS A 213 -16.80 8.31 1.63
CA LYS A 213 -17.94 9.17 1.32
C LYS A 213 -18.29 9.91 2.61
N LEU A 214 -17.96 11.20 2.68
CA LEU A 214 -18.50 12.11 3.68
C LEU A 214 -19.96 12.44 3.33
#